data_AF-A0A0G3WI48-F1
#
_entry.id   AF-A0A0G3WI48-F1
#
_cell.length_a   1.000
_cell.length_b   1.000
_cell.length_c   1.000
_cell.angle_alpha   90.00
_cell.angle_beta   90.00
_cell.angle_gamma   90.00
#
_symmetry.space_group_name_H-M   'P 1'
#
loop_
_entity.id
_entity.type
_entity.pdbx_description
1 polymer ?
#
loop_
_entity_poly.entity_id
_entity_poly.type
_entity_poly.pdbx_seq_one_letter_code
_entity_poly.pdbx_strand_id
1 'polypeptide(L)'
;MKKLFLCAVCAIFLFACSNGFGGQPKIDASSIESITTSLNAIRASLPEEKKEAFEGALIATIFYAVMTDLGNSTAGQKEKTEEEVLQIYKKYLNGKTADQIIVQAEELQEKPGLNK
;
A
#
# COMPACT_ATOMS: atom_id res chain seq x y z
N MET A 1 17.53 5.83 44.49
CA MET A 1 17.14 4.71 43.60
C MET A 1 16.00 5.13 42.67
N LYS A 2 16.25 6.02 41.69
CA LYS A 2 15.25 6.47 40.69
C LYS A 2 15.84 6.70 39.29
N LYS A 3 17.13 6.41 39.09
CA LYS A 3 17.84 6.67 37.82
C LYS A 3 18.10 5.42 36.98
N LEU A 4 17.60 4.25 37.41
CA LEU A 4 17.79 2.98 36.70
C LEU A 4 16.66 2.60 35.73
N PHE A 5 15.55 3.34 35.69
CA PHE A 5 14.42 3.01 34.80
C PHE A 5 14.44 3.73 33.45
N LEU A 6 15.40 4.62 33.20
CA LEU A 6 15.43 5.42 31.97
C LEU A 6 16.10 4.71 30.79
N CYS A 7 16.83 3.61 31.02
CA CYS A 7 17.54 2.90 29.95
C CYS A 7 16.76 1.71 29.34
N ALA A 8 15.62 1.32 29.93
CA ALA A 8 14.88 0.13 29.48
C ALA A 8 13.88 0.41 28.33
N VAL A 9 13.51 1.68 28.10
CA VAL A 9 12.53 2.04 27.06
C VAL A 9 13.17 2.22 25.68
N CYS A 10 14.49 2.41 25.60
CA CYS A 10 15.21 2.49 24.33
C CYS A 10 15.53 1.12 23.70
N ALA A 11 15.33 0.01 24.43
CA ALA A 11 15.68 -1.32 23.95
C ALA A 11 14.62 -1.96 23.03
N ILE A 12 13.39 -1.43 22.98
CA ILE A 12 12.29 -2.05 22.23
C ILE A 12 12.21 -1.54 20.77
N PHE A 13 12.90 -0.44 20.43
CA PHE A 13 12.95 0.04 19.03
C PHE A 13 14.02 -0.65 18.17
N LEU A 14 14.85 -1.54 18.74
CA LEU A 14 15.93 -2.19 17.99
C LEU A 14 15.50 -3.45 17.22
N PHE A 15 14.23 -3.88 17.31
CA PHE A 15 13.71 -4.95 16.42
C PHE A 15 13.34 -4.46 15.01
N ALA A 16 13.44 -3.16 14.72
CA ALA A 16 13.21 -2.62 13.37
C ALA A 16 14.47 -2.66 12.46
N CYS A 17 15.62 -3.13 12.96
CA CYS A 17 16.89 -3.12 12.22
C CYS A 17 17.33 -4.49 11.67
N SER A 18 16.43 -5.48 11.55
CA SER A 18 16.74 -6.80 10.98
C SER A 18 16.41 -6.96 9.49
N ASN A 19 15.95 -5.92 8.79
CA ASN A 19 15.84 -5.94 7.32
C ASN A 19 16.98 -5.11 6.73
N GLY A 20 18.02 -5.80 6.28
CA GLY A 20 19.29 -5.21 5.87
C GLY A 20 19.19 -4.24 4.70
N PHE A 21 19.91 -3.12 4.82
CA PHE A 21 20.55 -2.28 3.79
C PHE A 21 19.81 -1.91 2.47
N GLY A 22 18.55 -2.33 2.27
CA GLY A 22 17.67 -1.94 1.18
C GLY A 22 16.34 -1.56 1.80
N GLY A 23 15.83 -0.37 1.48
CA GLY A 23 14.54 0.09 1.99
C GLY A 23 13.42 -0.93 1.76
N GLN A 24 12.33 -0.80 2.51
CA GLN A 24 11.14 -1.65 2.34
C GLN A 24 10.76 -1.79 0.85
N PRO A 25 10.38 -2.99 0.39
CA PRO A 25 9.97 -3.18 -1.01
C PRO A 25 8.80 -2.25 -1.34
N LYS A 26 8.87 -1.68 -2.54
CA LYS A 26 7.92 -0.71 -3.07
C LYS A 26 7.24 -1.27 -4.29
N ILE A 27 6.00 -0.85 -4.52
CA ILE A 27 5.28 -1.21 -5.74
C ILE A 27 5.97 -0.54 -6.93
N ASP A 28 6.34 -1.34 -7.92
CA ASP A 28 6.89 -0.89 -9.19
C ASP A 28 5.79 -0.96 -10.25
N ALA A 29 5.25 0.20 -10.63
CA ALA A 29 4.23 0.31 -11.67
C ALA A 29 4.79 0.66 -13.04
N SER A 30 6.06 0.33 -13.35
CA SER A 30 6.64 0.54 -14.69
C SER A 30 5.91 -0.27 -15.77
N SER A 31 5.46 -1.48 -15.44
CA SER A 31 4.67 -2.40 -16.26
C SER A 31 3.71 -3.24 -15.41
N ILE A 32 2.74 -3.94 -16.02
CA ILE A 32 1.83 -4.86 -15.30
C ILE A 32 2.58 -6.03 -14.65
N GLU A 33 3.63 -6.54 -15.31
CA GLU A 33 4.50 -7.59 -14.77
C GLU A 33 5.28 -7.09 -13.56
N SER A 34 5.81 -5.85 -13.62
CA SER A 34 6.52 -5.21 -12.51
C SER A 34 5.61 -5.03 -11.29
N ILE A 35 4.33 -4.69 -11.50
CA ILE A 35 3.35 -4.55 -10.42
C ILE A 35 3.17 -5.89 -9.72
N THR A 36 2.91 -6.95 -10.49
CA THR A 36 2.71 -8.29 -9.94
C THR A 36 3.93 -8.78 -9.17
N THR A 37 5.12 -8.59 -9.75
CA THR A 37 6.40 -9.00 -9.17
C THR A 37 6.67 -8.25 -7.86
N SER A 38 6.53 -6.92 -7.86
CA SER A 38 6.76 -6.10 -6.67
C SER A 38 5.73 -6.35 -5.57
N LEU A 39 4.45 -6.57 -5.89
CA LEU A 39 3.43 -6.96 -4.92
C LEU A 39 3.74 -8.31 -4.26
N ASN A 40 4.23 -9.28 -5.03
CA ASN A 40 4.64 -10.58 -4.48
C ASN A 40 5.87 -10.44 -3.58
N ALA A 41 6.84 -9.60 -3.95
CA ALA A 41 8.00 -9.31 -3.10
C ALA A 41 7.57 -8.64 -1.77
N ILE A 42 6.61 -7.70 -1.83
CA ILE A 42 6.03 -7.07 -0.65
C ILE A 42 5.37 -8.12 0.24
N ARG A 43 4.45 -8.93 -0.31
CA ARG A 43 3.76 -10.01 0.43
C ARG A 43 4.72 -10.98 1.11
N ALA A 44 5.79 -11.38 0.40
CA ALA A 44 6.80 -12.29 0.94
C ALA A 44 7.62 -11.64 2.07
N SER A 45 7.79 -10.32 2.05
CA SER A 45 8.51 -9.57 3.09
C SER A 45 7.67 -9.25 4.34
N LEU A 46 6.35 -9.34 4.25
CA LEU A 46 5.46 -8.97 5.35
C LEU A 46 5.30 -10.11 6.37
N PRO A 47 5.26 -9.80 7.68
CA PRO A 47 4.83 -10.77 8.68
C PRO A 47 3.37 -11.15 8.43
N GLU A 48 2.99 -12.38 8.81
CA GLU A 48 1.66 -12.93 8.53
C GLU A 48 0.53 -12.01 9.00
N GLU A 49 0.66 -11.44 10.19
CA GLU A 49 -0.28 -10.49 10.80
C GLU A 49 -0.51 -9.23 9.96
N LYS A 50 0.48 -8.81 9.14
CA LYS A 50 0.36 -7.62 8.27
C LYS A 50 -0.12 -7.93 6.86
N LYS A 51 -0.12 -9.20 6.43
CA LYS A 51 -0.51 -9.56 5.06
C LYS A 51 -1.98 -9.24 4.81
N GLU A 52 -2.87 -9.61 5.73
CA GLU A 52 -4.31 -9.35 5.60
C GLU A 52 -4.61 -7.85 5.54
N ALA A 53 -4.00 -7.06 6.44
CA ALA A 53 -4.15 -5.60 6.43
C ALA A 53 -3.67 -4.98 5.12
N PHE A 54 -2.53 -5.45 4.59
CA PHE A 54 -2.00 -5.00 3.31
C PHE A 54 -2.92 -5.37 2.13
N GLU A 55 -3.43 -6.60 2.05
CA GLU A 55 -4.35 -7.01 0.97
C GLU A 55 -5.65 -6.19 1.00
N GLY A 56 -6.25 -6.03 2.18
CA GLY A 56 -7.46 -5.22 2.34
C GLY A 56 -7.24 -3.77 1.91
N ALA A 57 -6.11 -3.19 2.33
CA ALA A 57 -5.74 -1.84 1.97
C ALA A 57 -5.44 -1.66 0.47
N LEU A 58 -4.79 -2.65 -0.15
CA LEU A 58 -4.51 -2.66 -1.58
C LEU A 58 -5.82 -2.69 -2.38
N ILE A 59 -6.75 -3.58 -2.03
CA ILE A 59 -8.07 -3.67 -2.66
C ILE A 59 -8.83 -2.36 -2.52
N ALA A 60 -8.87 -1.77 -1.31
CA ALA A 60 -9.55 -0.50 -1.07
C ALA A 60 -8.94 0.64 -1.91
N THR A 61 -7.61 0.70 -2.00
CA THR A 61 -6.90 1.71 -2.79
C THR A 61 -7.19 1.55 -4.28
N ILE A 62 -7.19 0.32 -4.80
CA ILE A 62 -7.54 0.04 -6.21
C ILE A 62 -9.00 0.40 -6.47
N PHE A 63 -9.93 0.02 -5.59
CA PHE A 63 -11.33 0.34 -5.74
C PHE A 63 -11.57 1.85 -5.75
N TYR A 64 -10.92 2.60 -4.85
CA TYR A 64 -10.97 4.06 -4.83
C TYR A 64 -10.40 4.68 -6.12
N ALA A 65 -9.25 4.18 -6.58
CA ALA A 65 -8.63 4.60 -7.83
C ALA A 65 -9.58 4.39 -9.01
N VAL A 66 -10.24 3.23 -9.04
CA VAL A 66 -11.27 2.87 -10.01
C VAL A 66 -12.45 3.84 -9.93
N MET A 67 -13.04 4.05 -8.76
CA MET A 67 -14.20 4.95 -8.64
C MET A 67 -13.86 6.40 -8.99
N THR A 68 -12.65 6.86 -8.66
CA THR A 68 -12.25 8.26 -8.87
C THR A 68 -11.89 8.55 -10.33
N ASP A 69 -11.10 7.69 -10.98
CA ASP A 69 -10.63 7.93 -12.35
C ASP A 69 -11.44 7.15 -13.42
N LEU A 70 -12.17 6.10 -13.05
CA LEU A 70 -13.03 5.32 -13.96
C LEU A 70 -14.51 5.70 -13.81
N GLY A 71 -14.97 6.09 -12.61
CA GLY A 71 -16.34 6.56 -12.38
C GLY A 71 -16.70 7.86 -13.12
N ASN A 72 -15.70 8.65 -13.53
CA ASN A 72 -15.89 9.85 -14.35
C ASN A 72 -16.01 9.55 -15.87
N SER A 73 -15.91 8.29 -16.30
CA SER A 73 -16.19 7.90 -17.69
C SER A 73 -17.70 7.74 -17.91
N THR A 74 -18.43 8.86 -17.98
CA THR A 74 -19.80 8.93 -18.51
C THR A 74 -19.87 8.76 -20.04
N ALA A 75 -18.78 8.31 -20.68
CA ALA A 75 -18.76 7.90 -22.07
C ALA A 75 -18.85 6.36 -22.10
N GLY A 76 -19.99 5.85 -22.58
CA GLY A 76 -20.45 4.48 -22.39
C GLY A 76 -19.42 3.35 -22.54
N GLN A 77 -19.47 2.42 -21.59
CA GLN A 77 -19.07 1.00 -21.66
C GLN A 77 -17.86 0.62 -22.55
N LYS A 78 -16.85 1.48 -22.67
CA LYS A 78 -15.64 1.12 -23.40
C LYS A 78 -14.69 0.44 -22.44
N GLU A 79 -14.34 -0.81 -22.74
CA GLU A 79 -13.26 -1.50 -22.04
C GLU A 79 -12.00 -0.64 -22.05
N LYS A 80 -11.37 -0.50 -20.89
CA LYS A 80 -10.14 0.25 -20.74
C LYS A 80 -9.01 -0.51 -21.39
N THR A 81 -8.15 0.24 -22.06
CA THR A 81 -6.87 -0.29 -22.57
C THR A 81 -5.95 -0.63 -21.41
N GLU A 82 -5.02 -1.55 -21.65
CA GLU A 82 -3.99 -1.91 -20.66
C GLU A 82 -3.17 -0.69 -20.23
N GLU A 83 -2.85 0.21 -21.16
CA GLU A 83 -2.19 1.48 -20.85
C GLU A 83 -2.99 2.35 -19.86
N GLU A 84 -4.31 2.48 -20.02
CA GLU A 84 -5.12 3.27 -19.10
C GLU A 84 -5.08 2.67 -17.69
N VAL A 85 -5.19 1.34 -17.59
CA VAL A 85 -5.07 0.60 -16.32
C VAL A 85 -3.70 0.83 -15.69
N LEU A 86 -2.63 0.73 -16.48
CA LEU A 86 -1.26 0.99 -16.01
C LEU A 86 -1.08 2.42 -15.50
N GLN A 87 -1.67 3.42 -16.15
CA GLN A 87 -1.59 4.82 -15.69
C GLN A 87 -2.29 5.01 -14.34
N ILE A 88 -3.42 4.33 -14.11
CA ILE A 88 -4.10 4.36 -12.81
C ILE A 88 -3.18 3.76 -11.74
N TYR A 89 -2.59 2.59 -11.97
CA TYR A 89 -1.65 2.00 -11.00
C TYR A 89 -0.42 2.88 -10.78
N LYS A 90 0.11 3.53 -11.82
CA LYS A 90 1.21 4.49 -11.69
C LYS A 90 0.84 5.65 -10.77
N LYS A 91 -0.37 6.20 -10.91
CA LYS A 91 -0.87 7.33 -10.12
C LYS A 91 -1.09 6.96 -8.65
N TYR A 92 -1.66 5.78 -8.38
CA TYR A 92 -2.11 5.44 -7.03
C TYR A 92 -1.18 4.53 -6.24
N LEU A 93 -0.35 3.71 -6.89
CA LEU A 93 0.41 2.66 -6.22
C LEU A 93 1.92 2.82 -6.34
N ASN A 94 2.43 3.40 -7.44
CA ASN A 94 3.86 3.41 -7.73
C ASN A 94 4.70 4.02 -6.61
N GLY A 95 5.78 3.33 -6.24
CA GLY A 95 6.71 3.76 -5.21
C GLY A 95 6.21 3.62 -3.78
N LYS A 96 4.97 3.17 -3.56
CA LYS A 96 4.41 2.98 -2.21
C LYS A 96 4.89 1.67 -1.58
N THR A 97 5.17 1.70 -0.29
CA THR A 97 5.41 0.50 0.54
C THR A 97 4.10 -0.06 1.09
N ALA A 98 4.14 -1.26 1.68
CA ALA A 98 2.97 -1.84 2.35
C ALA A 98 2.38 -0.92 3.42
N ASP A 99 3.23 -0.37 4.31
CA ASP A 99 2.77 0.50 5.38
C ASP A 99 2.10 1.77 4.82
N GLN A 100 2.61 2.32 3.71
CA GLN A 100 2.00 3.48 3.06
C GLN A 100 0.65 3.17 2.39
N ILE A 101 0.45 1.96 1.88
CA ILE A 101 -0.82 1.51 1.32
C ILE A 101 -1.85 1.33 2.45
N ILE A 102 -1.44 0.72 3.58
CA ILE A 102 -2.30 0.54 4.76
C ILE A 102 -2.79 1.90 5.28
N VAL A 103 -1.87 2.84 5.53
CA VAL A 103 -2.22 4.19 6.00
C VAL A 103 -3.15 4.90 5.01
N GLN A 104 -2.87 4.80 3.71
CA GLN A 104 -3.72 5.42 2.70
C GLN A 104 -5.14 4.84 2.72
N ALA A 105 -5.29 3.52 2.91
CA ALA A 105 -6.61 2.91 2.98
C ALA A 105 -7.40 3.35 4.23
N GLU A 106 -6.73 3.51 5.37
CA GLU A 106 -7.33 4.06 6.59
C GLU A 106 -7.85 5.49 6.35
N GLU A 107 -7.04 6.35 5.71
CA GLU A 107 -7.45 7.71 5.33
C GLU A 107 -8.65 7.74 4.35
N LEU A 108 -8.80 6.70 3.52
CA LEU A 108 -9.95 6.56 2.61
C LEU A 108 -11.22 6.11 3.33
N GLN A 109 -11.10 5.32 4.41
CA GLN A 109 -12.23 4.87 5.23
C GLN A 109 -12.76 5.98 6.16
N GLU A 110 -11.88 6.87 6.64
CA GLU A 110 -12.29 8.01 7.46
C GLU A 110 -12.98 9.13 6.67
N LYS A 111 -12.95 9.09 5.33
CA LYS A 111 -13.73 10.02 4.51
C LYS A 111 -15.22 9.61 4.51
N PRO A 112 -16.13 10.45 5.04
CA PRO A 112 -17.55 10.15 5.10
C PRO A 112 -18.15 10.20 3.69
N GLY A 113 -18.15 9.06 3.00
CA GLY A 113 -18.68 8.96 1.63
C GLY A 113 -18.68 7.56 1.02
N LEU A 114 -17.96 6.58 1.60
CA LEU A 114 -17.90 5.21 1.07
C LEU A 114 -18.79 4.19 1.83
N ASN A 115 -19.63 4.66 2.76
CA ASN A 115 -20.64 3.88 3.49
C ASN A 115 -22.06 4.39 3.20
N LYS A 116 -22.46 4.44 1.92
CA LYS A 116 -23.86 4.63 1.54
C LYS A 116 -24.30 3.59 0.53
#